data_AF-A0AAV3Q6Q1-F1
#
_entry.id   AF-A0AAV3Q6Q1-F1
#
_cell.length_a   1.000
_cell.length_b   1.000
_cell.length_c   1.000
_cell.angle_alpha   90.00
_cell.angle_beta   90.00
_cell.angle_gamma   90.00
#
_symmetry.space_group_name_H-M   'P 1'
#
loop_
_entity.id
_entity.type
_entity.pdbx_description
1 polymer ?
#
loop_
_entity_poly.entity_id
_entity_poly.type
_entity_poly.pdbx_seq_one_letter_code
_entity_poly.pdbx_strand_id
1 'polypeptide(L)'
;MILSHEYPFIIVLSIRIKELINVQLDESCTKHMQNMAVRMGLKFDKYCDECDLLLSLGAILDPRYKKKIIKFAYESMYPIDYESRIETVPRCFNDLYDQYEKIYGDEKKERS
;
A
#
# COMPACT_ATOMS: atom_id res chain seq x y z
N MET A 1 20.02 11.64 -0.71
CA MET A 1 20.32 10.19 -0.80
C MET A 1 20.41 9.60 0.62
N ILE A 2 19.32 9.65 1.38
CA ILE A 2 19.21 9.06 2.75
C ILE A 2 17.91 8.23 2.86
N LEU A 3 16.92 8.50 1.99
CA LEU A 3 15.62 7.82 1.94
C LEU A 3 15.60 6.41 1.31
N SER A 4 16.74 5.81 0.98
CA SER A 4 16.76 4.46 0.38
C SER A 4 17.05 3.34 1.38
N HIS A 5 17.61 3.65 2.56
CA HIS A 5 18.02 2.63 3.53
C HIS A 5 16.98 2.40 4.66
N GLU A 6 16.02 3.31 4.81
CA GLU A 6 14.98 3.24 5.86
C GLU A 6 13.61 2.78 5.35
N TYR A 7 13.42 2.65 4.03
CA TYR A 7 12.08 2.56 3.43
C TYR A 7 11.98 1.34 2.50
N PRO A 8 10.85 0.61 2.48
CA PRO A 8 10.66 -0.48 1.53
C PRO A 8 10.71 0.13 0.13
N PHE A 9 11.67 -0.32 -0.68
CA PHE A 9 11.90 0.19 -2.03
C PHE A 9 10.61 0.21 -2.86
N ILE A 10 9.73 -0.77 -2.65
CA ILE A 10 8.43 -0.88 -3.31
C ILE A 10 7.51 0.33 -3.02
N ILE A 11 7.42 0.80 -1.78
CA ILE A 11 6.54 1.92 -1.40
C ILE A 11 7.06 3.24 -2.00
N VAL A 12 8.37 3.45 -1.97
CA VAL A 12 8.96 4.66 -2.56
C VAL A 12 8.80 4.65 -4.09
N LEU A 13 8.97 3.49 -4.72
CA LEU A 13 8.73 3.33 -6.15
C LEU A 13 7.28 3.59 -6.55
N SER A 14 6.30 3.08 -5.78
CA SER A 14 4.88 3.29 -6.10
C SER A 14 4.51 4.77 -6.05
N ILE A 15 4.94 5.50 -5.01
CA ILE A 15 4.75 6.95 -4.91
C ILE A 15 5.37 7.65 -6.11
N ARG A 16 6.62 7.28 -6.48
CA ARG A 16 7.32 7.91 -7.59
C ARG A 16 6.64 7.67 -8.94
N ILE A 17 6.11 6.46 -9.17
CA ILE A 17 5.36 6.14 -10.40
C ILE A 17 4.08 6.98 -10.47
N LYS A 18 3.35 7.13 -9.35
CA LYS A 18 2.15 7.98 -9.27
C LYS A 18 2.46 9.43 -9.61
N GLU A 19 3.53 10.00 -9.04
CA GLU A 19 3.99 11.36 -9.35
C GLU A 19 4.29 11.53 -10.84
N LEU A 20 5.02 10.60 -11.45
CA LEU A 20 5.38 10.68 -12.87
C LEU A 20 4.14 10.62 -13.78
N ILE A 21 3.15 9.79 -13.45
CA ILE A 21 1.89 9.74 -14.21
C ILE A 21 1.16 11.09 -14.11
N ASN A 22 1.09 11.69 -12.93
CA ASN A 22 0.44 12.98 -12.72
C ASN A 22 1.15 14.11 -13.48
N VAL A 23 2.49 14.15 -13.45
CA VAL A 23 3.29 15.10 -14.23
C VAL A 23 2.99 14.94 -15.72
N GLN A 24 2.91 13.70 -16.22
CA GLN A 24 2.58 13.48 -17.64
C GLN A 24 1.11 13.77 -18.00
N LEU A 25 0.20 13.80 -17.03
CA LEU A 25 -1.16 14.26 -17.28
C LEU A 25 -1.20 15.79 -17.46
N ASP A 26 -0.45 16.52 -16.63
CA ASP A 26 -0.47 17.99 -16.58
C ASP A 26 0.42 18.63 -17.67
N GLU A 27 1.61 18.07 -17.91
CA GLU A 27 2.63 18.69 -18.77
C GLU A 27 2.65 18.18 -20.22
N SER A 28 1.89 17.14 -20.58
CA SER A 28 2.05 16.56 -21.93
C SER A 28 1.57 17.49 -23.04
N CYS A 29 2.43 17.70 -24.02
CA CYS A 29 2.17 18.57 -25.18
C CYS A 29 1.15 17.97 -26.17
N THR A 30 0.86 16.66 -26.09
CA THR A 30 -0.03 16.00 -27.06
C THR A 30 -1.14 15.19 -26.39
N LYS A 31 -2.35 15.29 -26.96
CA LYS A 31 -3.53 14.53 -26.52
C LYS A 31 -3.31 13.01 -26.51
N HIS A 32 -2.40 12.52 -27.34
CA HIS A 32 -2.04 11.10 -27.38
C HIS A 32 -1.24 10.68 -26.14
N MET A 33 -0.27 11.49 -25.70
CA MET A 33 0.51 11.24 -24.48
C MET A 33 -0.36 11.34 -23.23
N GLN A 34 -1.24 12.35 -23.15
CA GLN A 34 -2.28 12.46 -22.12
C GLN A 34 -3.15 11.20 -22.05
N ASN A 35 -3.67 10.72 -23.18
CA ASN A 35 -4.47 9.49 -23.23
C ASN A 35 -3.70 8.26 -22.75
N MET A 36 -2.39 8.18 -23.02
CA MET A 36 -1.55 7.11 -22.50
C MET A 36 -1.36 7.24 -20.98
N ALA A 37 -1.07 8.45 -20.48
CA ALA A 37 -0.93 8.71 -19.06
C ALA A 37 -2.21 8.38 -18.28
N VAL A 38 -3.39 8.73 -18.82
CA VAL A 38 -4.69 8.34 -18.23
C VAL A 38 -4.81 6.82 -18.11
N ARG A 39 -4.50 6.07 -19.19
CA ARG A 39 -4.57 4.60 -19.17
C ARG A 39 -3.56 3.99 -18.19
N MET A 40 -2.38 4.57 -18.06
CA MET A 40 -1.39 4.14 -17.08
C MET A 40 -1.84 4.42 -15.64
N GLY A 41 -2.44 5.59 -15.39
CA GLY A 41 -3.03 5.95 -14.10
C GLY A 41 -4.13 4.97 -13.68
N LEU A 42 -5.07 4.66 -14.58
CA LEU A 42 -6.15 3.70 -14.29
C LEU A 42 -5.64 2.30 -13.93
N LYS A 43 -4.59 1.82 -14.63
CA LYS A 43 -3.97 0.54 -14.29
C LYS A 43 -3.27 0.60 -12.94
N PHE A 44 -2.53 1.68 -12.70
CA PHE A 44 -1.82 1.90 -11.45
C PHE A 44 -2.79 1.92 -10.26
N ASP A 45 -3.87 2.69 -10.36
CA ASP A 45 -4.88 2.81 -9.31
C ASP A 45 -5.52 1.46 -8.99
N LYS A 46 -5.84 0.66 -10.02
CA LYS A 46 -6.34 -0.70 -9.83
C LYS A 46 -5.36 -1.57 -9.03
N TYR A 47 -4.09 -1.61 -9.43
CA TYR A 47 -3.09 -2.43 -8.73
C TYR A 47 -2.80 -1.91 -7.33
N CYS A 48 -2.81 -0.59 -7.13
CA CYS A 48 -2.60 0.00 -5.83
C CYS A 48 -3.75 -0.28 -4.89
N ASP A 49 -5.00 -0.24 -5.34
CA ASP A 49 -6.17 -0.54 -4.51
C ASP A 49 -6.21 -2.03 -4.11
N GLU A 50 -5.87 -2.94 -5.03
CA GLU A 50 -5.81 -4.39 -4.75
C GLU A 50 -4.64 -4.76 -3.83
N CYS A 51 -3.49 -4.10 -3.96
CA CYS A 51 -2.26 -4.46 -3.21
C CYS A 51 -2.06 -3.65 -1.92
N ASP A 52 -2.85 -2.60 -1.68
CA ASP A 52 -2.65 -1.61 -0.60
C ASP A 52 -2.57 -2.27 0.78
N LEU A 53 -3.58 -3.07 1.11
CA LEU A 53 -3.72 -3.72 2.40
C LEU A 53 -2.64 -4.76 2.64
N LEU A 54 -2.32 -5.56 1.61
CA LEU A 54 -1.30 -6.61 1.71
C LEU A 54 0.10 -6.02 1.91
N LEU A 55 0.43 -4.95 1.16
CA LEU A 55 1.68 -4.21 1.32
C LEU A 55 1.78 -3.58 2.71
N SER A 56 0.68 -3.00 3.19
CA SER A 56 0.60 -2.43 4.53
C SER A 56 0.80 -3.47 5.62
N LEU A 57 0.15 -4.63 5.52
CA LEU A 57 0.34 -5.71 6.47
C LEU A 57 1.77 -6.23 6.48
N GLY A 58 2.36 -6.43 5.29
CA GLY A 58 3.77 -6.80 5.17
C GLY A 58 4.69 -5.77 5.82
N ALA A 59 4.39 -4.48 5.67
CA ALA A 59 5.14 -3.40 6.29
C ALA A 59 4.95 -3.30 7.82
N ILE A 60 3.77 -3.63 8.38
CA ILE A 60 3.55 -3.71 9.84
C ILE A 60 4.31 -4.91 10.43
N LEU A 61 4.30 -6.03 9.71
CA LEU A 61 4.93 -7.28 10.14
C LEU A 61 6.45 -7.25 10.06
N ASP A 62 7.03 -6.41 9.20
CA ASP A 62 8.47 -6.24 9.11
C ASP A 62 8.98 -5.33 10.25
N PRO A 63 9.83 -5.83 11.18
CA PRO A 63 10.34 -5.07 12.31
C PRO A 63 11.14 -3.82 11.91
N ARG A 64 11.64 -3.78 10.66
CA ARG A 64 12.43 -2.66 10.13
C ARG A 64 11.55 -1.47 9.77
N TYR A 65 10.25 -1.69 9.53
CA TYR A 65 9.35 -0.67 9.03
C TYR A 65 8.32 -0.29 10.10
N LYS A 66 8.28 1.01 10.44
CA LYS A 66 7.39 1.54 11.48
C LYS A 66 6.08 2.03 10.85
N LYS A 67 4.99 2.03 11.62
CA LYS A 67 3.66 2.59 11.28
C LYS A 67 3.70 3.95 10.55
N LYS A 68 4.72 4.77 10.83
CA LYS A 68 4.97 6.05 10.15
C LYS A 68 5.08 5.94 8.62
N ILE A 69 5.61 4.84 8.11
CA ILE A 69 5.81 4.60 6.67
C ILE A 69 4.46 4.39 5.97
N ILE A 70 3.58 3.61 6.58
CA ILE A 70 2.23 3.36 6.06
C ILE A 70 1.46 4.67 6.04
N LYS A 71 1.56 5.46 7.13
CA LYS A 71 0.93 6.78 7.17
C LYS A 71 1.40 7.70 6.03
N PHE A 72 2.71 7.83 5.84
CA PHE A 72 3.27 8.65 4.76
C PHE A 72 2.85 8.16 3.36
N ALA A 73 2.87 6.85 3.14
CA ALA A 73 2.50 6.25 1.86
C ALA A 73 1.03 6.51 1.53
N TYR A 74 0.14 6.28 2.49
CA TYR A 74 -1.29 6.47 2.30
C TYR A 74 -1.66 7.94 2.14
N GLU A 75 -1.03 8.86 2.89
CA GLU A 75 -1.19 10.31 2.68
C GLU A 75 -0.81 10.73 1.25
N SER A 76 0.28 10.17 0.73
CA SER A 76 0.77 10.50 -0.62
C SER A 76 -0.08 9.89 -1.73
N MET A 77 -0.61 8.67 -1.53
CA MET A 77 -1.33 7.92 -2.57
C MET A 77 -2.84 8.17 -2.55
N TYR A 78 -3.41 8.44 -1.38
CA TYR A 78 -4.85 8.52 -1.10
C TYR A 78 -5.19 9.78 -0.29
N PRO A 79 -4.88 10.98 -0.77
CA PRO A 79 -4.99 12.20 0.04
C PRO A 79 -6.41 12.51 0.54
N ILE A 80 -7.44 11.89 -0.03
CA ILE A 80 -8.85 12.10 0.33
C ILE A 80 -9.31 11.15 1.46
N ASP A 81 -8.89 9.88 1.43
CA ASP A 81 -9.41 8.81 2.28
C ASP A 81 -8.32 8.04 3.05
N TYR A 82 -7.09 8.57 3.10
CA TYR A 82 -5.95 7.92 3.76
C TYR A 82 -6.21 7.53 5.22
N GLU A 83 -6.89 8.38 6.01
CA GLU A 83 -7.16 8.10 7.43
C GLU A 83 -8.02 6.84 7.60
N SER A 84 -9.13 6.75 6.85
CA SER A 84 -10.03 5.59 6.86
C SER A 84 -9.32 4.32 6.43
N ARG A 85 -8.43 4.42 5.44
CA ARG A 85 -7.67 3.28 4.93
C ARG A 85 -6.63 2.79 5.93
N ILE A 86 -5.88 3.71 6.55
CA ILE A 86 -4.88 3.38 7.59
C ILE A 86 -5.55 2.70 8.79
N GLU A 87 -6.75 3.13 9.19
CA GLU A 87 -7.50 2.49 10.29
C GLU A 87 -7.91 1.05 9.99
N THR A 88 -8.06 0.70 8.71
CA THR A 88 -8.44 -0.65 8.29
C THR A 88 -7.27 -1.63 8.45
N VAL A 89 -6.02 -1.17 8.33
CA VAL A 89 -4.83 -2.02 8.40
C VAL A 89 -4.70 -2.76 9.74
N PRO A 90 -4.73 -2.09 10.92
CA PRO A 90 -4.68 -2.80 12.21
C PRO A 90 -5.90 -3.68 12.48
N ARG A 91 -7.08 -3.35 11.95
CA ARG A 91 -8.26 -4.23 12.05
C ARG A 91 -8.01 -5.54 11.30
N CYS A 92 -7.59 -5.44 10.04
CA CYS A 92 -7.26 -6.61 9.22
C CYS A 92 -6.12 -7.45 9.84
N PHE A 93 -5.12 -6.79 10.43
CA PHE A 93 -4.05 -7.47 11.17
C PHE A 93 -4.57 -8.28 12.35
N ASN A 94 -5.44 -7.69 13.17
CA ASN A 94 -6.04 -8.39 14.31
C ASN A 94 -6.96 -9.53 13.84
N ASP A 95 -7.76 -9.31 12.80
CA ASP A 95 -8.63 -10.36 12.25
C ASP A 95 -7.82 -11.58 11.76
N LEU A 96 -6.66 -11.35 11.15
CA LEU A 96 -5.73 -12.40 10.74
C LEU A 96 -5.12 -13.12 11.94
N TYR A 97 -4.76 -12.39 13.00
CA TYR A 97 -4.26 -12.99 14.22
C TYR A 97 -5.31 -13.86 14.92
N ASP A 98 -6.55 -13.38 15.02
CA ASP A 98 -7.67 -14.12 15.62
C ASP A 98 -7.98 -15.40 14.84
N GLN A 99 -7.91 -15.35 13.50
CA GLN A 99 -8.05 -16.54 12.65
C GLN A 99 -6.91 -17.53 12.88
N TYR A 100 -5.67 -17.04 12.96
CA TYR A 100 -4.51 -17.87 13.26
C TYR A 100 -4.65 -18.55 14.63
N GLU A 101 -5.06 -17.82 15.67
CA GLU A 101 -5.27 -18.37 17.01
C GLU A 101 -6.36 -19.44 17.03
N LYS A 102 -7.48 -19.23 16.33
CA LYS A 102 -8.55 -20.23 16.21
C LYS A 102 -8.05 -21.53 15.57
N ILE A 103 -7.35 -21.43 14.43
CA ILE A 103 -6.83 -22.61 13.72
C ILE A 103 -5.87 -23.41 14.62
N TYR A 104 -4.91 -22.73 15.26
CA TYR A 104 -3.95 -23.40 16.14
C TYR A 104 -4.53 -23.85 17.49
N GLY A 105 -5.58 -23.20 17.97
CA GLY A 105 -6.33 -23.58 19.16
C GLY A 105 -7.12 -24.88 18.94
N ASP A 106 -7.75 -25.01 17.77
CA ASP A 106 -8.52 -26.20 17.40
C ASP A 106 -7.61 -27.41 17.10
N GLU A 107 -6.45 -27.20 16.45
CA GLU A 107 -5.45 -28.27 16.23
C GLU A 107 -4.91 -28.88 17.54
N LYS A 108 -4.77 -28.08 18.60
CA LYS A 108 -4.38 -28.58 19.93
C LYS A 108 -5.50 -29.37 20.62
N LYS A 109 -6.75 -29.10 20.27
CA LYS A 109 -7.94 -29.75 20.85
C LYS A 109 -8.25 -31.08 20.16
N GLU A 110 -7.91 -31.23 18.89
CA GLU A 110 -8.02 -32.50 18.14
C GLU A 110 -6.86 -33.47 18.41
N ARG A 111 -5.71 -32.99 18.88
CA ARG A 111 -4.55 -33.84 19.27
C ARG A 111 -4.50 -34.21 20.75
N SER A 112 -5.42 -33.70 21.58
CA SER A 112 -5.51 -34.00 23.01
C SER A 112 -6.70 -34.89 23.32
#